data_AF-A0A7C5W9I0-F1
#
_entry.id   AF-A0A7C5W9I0-F1
#
_cell.length_a   1.000
_cell.length_b   1.000
_cell.length_c   1.000
_cell.angle_alpha   90.00
_cell.angle_beta   90.00
_cell.angle_gamma   90.00
#
_symmetry.space_group_name_H-M   'P 1'
#
loop_
_entity.id
_entity.type
_entity.pdbx_description
1 polymer ?
#
loop_
_entity_poly.entity_id
_entity_poly.type
_entity_poly.pdbx_seq_one_letter_code
_entity_poly.pdbx_strand_id
1 'polypeptide(L)'
;MFKPTLASQKQIRTDFDGALSYFVGGNENYPEDQGFAIKPWNSVRWQNIGIRIIGNMAVAMGNYYFTPAKGGEDVKVEYSFAYTKNKEGKLKIILHGSHLPYAPVEMHSGE
;
A
#
# COMPACT_ATOMS: atom_id res chain seq x y z
N MET A 1 -3.76 11.21 2.74
CA MET A 1 -2.32 10.98 2.49
C MET A 1 -2.09 9.53 2.12
N PHE A 2 -1.14 9.25 1.25
CA PHE A 2 -0.81 7.92 0.78
C PHE A 2 0.71 7.72 0.74
N LYS A 3 1.16 6.54 1.19
CA LYS A 3 2.55 6.12 1.07
C LYS A 3 2.62 4.82 0.24
N PRO A 4 3.17 4.87 -0.99
CA PRO A 4 3.20 3.71 -1.86
C PRO A 4 4.15 2.61 -1.38
N THR A 5 3.93 1.39 -1.89
CA THR A 5 4.77 0.22 -1.58
C THR A 5 6.13 0.27 -2.28
N LEU A 6 6.15 0.74 -3.53
CA LEU A 6 7.27 0.62 -4.47
C LEU A 6 7.69 1.98 -5.03
N ALA A 7 7.80 3.00 -4.18
CA ALA A 7 8.30 4.31 -4.54
C ALA A 7 9.50 4.66 -3.67
N SER A 8 10.61 5.06 -4.28
CA SER A 8 11.85 5.43 -3.58
C SER A 8 12.16 6.91 -3.66
N GLN A 9 11.72 7.60 -4.73
CA GLN A 9 12.06 9.01 -4.96
C GLN A 9 11.07 9.94 -4.27
N LYS A 10 9.78 9.78 -4.52
CA LYS A 10 8.73 10.56 -3.88
C LYS A 10 7.88 9.61 -3.06
N GLN A 11 8.13 9.51 -1.76
CA GLN A 11 7.53 8.46 -0.93
C GLN A 11 6.17 8.85 -0.34
N ILE A 12 5.90 10.13 -0.13
CA ILE A 12 4.67 10.61 0.49
C ILE A 12 3.83 11.36 -0.54
N ARG A 13 2.58 10.91 -0.74
CA ARG A 13 1.58 11.56 -1.61
C ARG A 13 0.54 12.26 -0.76
N THR A 14 0.38 13.56 -0.97
CA THR A 14 -0.55 14.41 -0.20
C THR A 14 -1.86 14.70 -0.94
N ASP A 15 -1.87 14.48 -2.26
CA ASP A 15 -3.00 14.74 -3.15
C ASP A 15 -3.51 13.46 -3.85
N PHE A 16 -4.61 13.63 -4.58
CA PHE A 16 -5.24 12.55 -5.33
C PHE A 16 -4.36 12.11 -6.51
N ASP A 17 -3.75 13.04 -7.24
CA ASP A 17 -3.01 12.74 -8.46
C ASP A 17 -1.76 11.89 -8.19
N GLY A 18 -1.04 12.18 -7.11
CA GLY A 18 0.09 11.36 -6.67
C GLY A 18 -0.33 9.99 -6.15
N ALA A 19 -1.52 9.87 -5.54
CA ALA A 19 -2.06 8.58 -5.14
C ALA A 19 -2.50 7.76 -6.36
N LEU A 20 -3.23 8.38 -7.29
CA LEU A 20 -3.71 7.74 -8.52
C LEU A 20 -2.55 7.27 -9.39
N SER A 21 -1.54 8.14 -9.59
CA SER A 21 -0.33 7.86 -10.37
C SER A 21 0.30 6.53 -9.97
N TYR A 22 0.42 6.25 -8.68
CA TYR A 22 1.02 5.00 -8.23
C TYR A 22 0.27 3.75 -8.72
N PHE A 23 -1.06 3.81 -8.80
CA PHE A 23 -1.87 2.66 -9.20
C PHE A 23 -1.91 2.46 -10.71
N VAL A 24 -1.94 3.53 -11.50
CA VAL A 24 -2.15 3.43 -12.96
C VAL A 24 -0.95 3.88 -13.82
N GLY A 25 0.06 4.50 -13.22
CA GLY A 25 1.23 5.06 -13.90
C GLY A 25 0.90 6.26 -14.79
N GLY A 26 1.86 6.62 -15.65
CA GLY A 26 1.63 7.57 -16.76
C GLY A 26 1.57 9.05 -16.37
N ASN A 27 2.02 9.42 -15.16
CA ASN A 27 2.06 10.81 -14.72
C ASN A 27 3.50 11.34 -14.74
N GLU A 28 3.76 12.38 -15.53
CA GLU A 28 5.10 12.99 -15.69
C GLU A 28 5.68 13.52 -14.37
N ASN A 29 4.84 13.90 -13.41
CA ASN A 29 5.30 14.34 -12.09
C ASN A 29 5.78 13.18 -11.21
N TYR A 30 5.51 11.93 -11.58
CA TYR A 30 5.82 10.73 -10.83
C TYR A 30 6.36 9.63 -11.77
N PRO A 31 7.50 9.86 -12.45
CA PRO A 31 8.00 8.98 -13.50
C PRO A 31 8.43 7.58 -13.00
N GLU A 32 8.64 7.41 -11.69
CA GLU A 32 8.91 6.10 -11.07
C GLU A 32 7.66 5.20 -11.01
N ASP A 33 6.46 5.78 -11.09
CA ASP A 33 5.22 5.05 -10.95
C ASP A 33 4.90 4.29 -12.25
N GLN A 34 5.09 2.97 -12.22
CA GLN A 34 4.81 2.06 -13.35
C GLN A 34 3.40 1.45 -13.32
N GLY A 35 2.53 1.91 -12.41
CA GLY A 35 1.18 1.41 -12.24
C GLY A 35 1.11 0.07 -11.48
N PHE A 36 0.88 0.13 -10.18
CA PHE A 36 0.78 -1.07 -9.34
C PHE A 36 -0.48 -1.90 -9.62
N ALA A 37 -1.62 -1.24 -9.89
CA ALA A 37 -2.91 -1.92 -10.09
C ALA A 37 -3.01 -2.60 -11.46
N ILE A 38 -2.24 -2.13 -12.45
CA ILE A 38 -2.24 -2.68 -13.82
C ILE A 38 -1.19 -3.78 -14.02
N LYS A 39 -0.40 -4.10 -12.99
CA LYS A 39 0.44 -5.31 -13.01
C LYS A 39 -0.43 -6.56 -13.16
N PRO A 40 0.07 -7.62 -13.80
CA PRO A 40 -0.71 -8.82 -14.07
C PRO A 40 -0.90 -9.64 -12.79
N TRP A 41 -1.88 -9.27 -11.98
CA TRP A 41 -2.31 -10.00 -10.79
C TRP A 41 -3.49 -10.93 -11.15
N ASN A 42 -3.47 -12.16 -10.64
CA ASN A 42 -4.59 -13.09 -10.77
C ASN A 42 -5.60 -12.94 -9.63
N SER A 43 -5.09 -12.73 -8.42
CA SER A 43 -5.91 -12.61 -7.21
C SER A 43 -5.26 -11.71 -6.19
N VAL A 44 -6.09 -11.12 -5.34
CA VAL A 44 -5.67 -10.43 -4.12
C VAL A 44 -6.44 -11.03 -2.95
N ARG A 45 -5.71 -11.40 -1.88
CA ARG A 45 -6.33 -11.77 -0.59
C ARG A 45 -5.89 -10.80 0.49
N TRP A 46 -6.80 -10.59 1.43
CA TRP A 46 -6.62 -9.67 2.54
C TRP A 46 -6.59 -10.45 3.85
N GLN A 47 -5.68 -10.06 4.74
CA GLN A 47 -5.64 -10.54 6.11
C GLN A 47 -5.62 -9.33 7.03
N ASN A 48 -6.77 -9.03 7.64
CA ASN A 48 -6.85 -8.00 8.67
C ASN A 48 -6.35 -8.57 10.00
N ILE A 49 -5.34 -7.94 10.57
CA ILE A 49 -4.74 -8.37 11.83
C ILE A 49 -5.35 -7.62 13.00
N GLY A 50 -5.73 -6.36 12.81
CA GLY A 50 -6.33 -5.57 13.87
C GLY A 50 -6.98 -4.29 13.41
N ILE A 51 -8.02 -3.91 14.15
CA ILE A 51 -8.70 -2.64 14.04
C ILE A 51 -8.70 -1.98 15.43
N ARG A 52 -8.48 -0.67 15.47
CA ARG A 52 -8.63 0.18 16.65
C ARG A 52 -9.54 1.35 16.30
N ILE A 53 -10.53 1.61 17.14
CA ILE A 53 -11.46 2.73 17.00
C ILE A 53 -11.12 3.73 18.10
N ILE A 54 -10.88 4.99 17.72
CA ILE A 54 -10.47 6.10 18.60
C ILE A 54 -11.37 7.29 18.27
N GLY A 55 -12.46 7.46 19.03
CA GLY A 55 -13.47 8.47 18.73
C GLY A 55 -14.08 8.28 17.34
N ASN A 56 -13.95 9.28 16.47
CA ASN A 56 -14.43 9.24 15.09
C ASN A 56 -13.41 8.66 14.08
N MET A 57 -12.27 8.15 14.56
CA MET A 57 -11.22 7.55 13.72
C MET A 57 -11.19 6.04 13.89
N ALA A 58 -10.91 5.31 12.82
CA ALA A 58 -10.55 3.91 12.88
C ALA A 58 -9.20 3.68 12.19
N VAL A 59 -8.32 2.91 12.80
CA VAL A 59 -7.06 2.47 12.21
C VAL A 59 -7.12 0.97 12.01
N ALA A 60 -6.77 0.49 10.83
CA ALA A 60 -6.73 -0.92 10.48
C ALA A 60 -5.34 -1.29 9.94
N MET A 61 -4.79 -2.39 10.41
CA MET A 61 -3.51 -2.92 9.94
C MET A 61 -3.63 -4.39 9.57
N GLY A 62 -2.80 -4.81 8.62
CA GLY A 62 -2.74 -6.19 8.20
C GLY A 62 -1.87 -6.40 6.98
N ASN A 63 -2.15 -7.47 6.24
CA ASN A 63 -1.45 -7.80 5.03
C ASN A 63 -2.39 -7.96 3.84
N TYR A 64 -1.93 -7.57 2.66
CA TYR A 64 -2.47 -8.10 1.41
C TYR A 64 -1.42 -8.97 0.74
N TYR A 65 -1.92 -9.93 -0.04
CA TYR A 65 -1.10 -10.85 -0.79
C TYR A 65 -1.60 -10.83 -2.23
N PHE A 66 -0.71 -10.46 -3.15
CA PHE A 66 -0.99 -10.39 -4.57
C PHE A 66 -0.39 -11.59 -5.28
N THR A 67 -1.23 -12.38 -5.94
CA THR A 67 -0.81 -13.56 -6.69
C THR A 67 -0.49 -13.15 -8.13
N PRO A 68 0.74 -13.37 -8.63
CA PRO A 68 1.10 -13.06 -10.02
C PRO A 68 0.34 -13.95 -11.01
N ALA A 69 -0.14 -13.37 -12.12
CA ALA A 69 -0.91 -14.10 -13.13
C ALA A 69 -0.11 -15.15 -13.91
N LYS A 70 1.22 -15.04 -13.93
CA LYS A 70 2.12 -16.02 -14.55
C LYS A 70 2.56 -17.13 -13.58
N GLY A 71 1.95 -17.20 -12.39
CA GLY A 71 2.42 -18.07 -11.31
C GLY A 71 3.62 -17.49 -10.56
N GLY A 72 4.00 -18.14 -9.46
CA GLY A 72 5.04 -17.69 -8.53
C GLY A 72 4.49 -17.41 -7.13
N GLU A 73 5.39 -17.01 -6.23
CA GLU A 73 5.05 -16.68 -4.85
C GLU A 73 4.20 -15.42 -4.73
N ASP A 74 3.32 -15.40 -3.73
CA ASP A 74 2.51 -14.23 -3.42
C ASP A 74 3.40 -13.06 -2.98
N VAL A 75 3.15 -11.88 -3.54
CA VAL A 75 3.76 -10.64 -3.06
C VAL A 75 3.03 -10.22 -1.79
N LYS A 76 3.63 -10.48 -0.63
CA LYS A 76 3.15 -10.01 0.68
C LYS A 76 3.46 -8.53 0.84
N VAL A 77 2.44 -7.77 1.22
CA VAL A 77 2.53 -6.33 1.48
C VAL A 77 1.84 -6.03 2.81
N GLU A 78 2.43 -5.16 3.60
CA GLU A 78 1.90 -4.66 4.87
C GLU A 78 1.12 -3.39 4.66
N TYR A 79 -0.01 -3.25 5.36
CA TYR A 79 -0.87 -2.09 5.24
C TYR A 79 -1.22 -1.44 6.55
N SER A 80 -1.45 -0.14 6.46
CA SER A 80 -2.07 0.67 7.50
C SER A 80 -3.07 1.61 6.83
N PHE A 81 -4.34 1.49 7.21
CA PHE A 81 -5.36 2.46 6.83
C PHE A 81 -5.80 3.23 8.06
N ALA A 82 -6.00 4.53 7.90
CA ALA A 82 -6.81 5.31 8.83
C ALA A 82 -8.05 5.83 8.11
N TYR A 83 -9.18 5.74 8.80
CA TYR A 83 -10.48 6.15 8.35
C TYR A 83 -11.09 7.17 9.30
N THR A 84 -11.93 8.04 8.78
CA THR A 84 -12.82 8.92 9.56
C THR A 84 -14.21 8.90 8.97
N LYS A 85 -15.25 9.19 9.75
CA LYS A 85 -16.56 9.52 9.19
C LYS A 85 -16.65 11.02 8.91
N ASN A 86 -17.14 11.39 7.74
CA ASN A 86 -17.48 12.77 7.43
C ASN A 86 -18.79 13.19 8.13
N LYS A 87 -19.24 14.43 7.91
CA LYS A 87 -20.47 14.98 8.52
C LYS A 87 -21.73 14.20 8.15
N GLU A 88 -21.74 13.54 7.00
CA GLU A 88 -22.85 12.69 6.55
C GLU A 88 -22.73 11.23 7.04
N GLY A 89 -21.78 10.95 7.94
CA GLY A 89 -21.54 9.61 8.49
C GLY A 89 -20.83 8.64 7.54
N LYS A 90 -20.39 9.09 6.36
CA LYS A 90 -19.71 8.26 5.36
C LYS A 90 -18.24 8.07 5.74
N LEU A 91 -17.79 6.81 5.72
CA LEU A 91 -16.40 6.47 5.96
C LEU A 91 -15.51 6.98 4.83
N LYS A 92 -14.39 7.60 5.18
CA LYS A 92 -13.37 8.13 4.25
C LYS A 92 -12.00 7.65 4.70
N ILE A 93 -11.18 7.22 3.74
CA ILE A 93 -9.75 6.96 3.98
C ILE A 93 -9.05 8.32 4.09
N ILE A 94 -8.33 8.53 5.18
CA ILE A 94 -7.51 9.73 5.41
C ILE A 94 -6.02 9.43 5.37
N LEU A 95 -5.63 8.17 5.61
CA LEU A 95 -4.27 7.68 5.47
C LEU A 95 -4.28 6.26 4.91
N HIS A 96 -3.37 5.99 3.97
CA HIS A 96 -3.04 4.65 3.51
C HIS A 96 -1.52 4.52 3.41
N GLY A 97 -0.93 3.70 4.26
CA GLY A 97 0.48 3.31 4.17
C GLY A 97 0.61 1.87 3.71
N SER A 98 1.51 1.63 2.76
CA SER A 98 1.77 0.31 2.21
C SER A 98 3.28 0.06 2.09
N HIS A 99 3.74 -1.16 2.40
CA HIS A 99 5.18 -1.53 2.41
C HIS A 99 5.40 -2.99 2.08
N LEU A 100 6.55 -3.31 1.48
CA LEU A 100 7.07 -4.67 1.55
C LEU A 100 7.56 -4.93 2.99
N PRO A 101 7.34 -6.13 3.53
CA PRO A 101 7.98 -6.54 4.78
C PRO A 101 9.50 -6.35 4.71
N TYR A 102 10.11 -5.97 5.83
CA TYR A 102 11.56 -5.84 5.92
C TYR A 102 12.23 -7.20 5.64
N ALA A 103 13.22 -7.18 4.73
CA ALA A 103 14.09 -8.32 4.44
C ALA A 103 15.52 -7.92 4.85
N PRO A 104 16.06 -8.42 5.97
CA PRO A 104 17.45 -8.18 6.33
C PRO A 104 18.38 -8.83 5.30
N VAL A 105 19.52 -8.19 5.02
CA VAL A 105 20.59 -8.81 4.24
C VAL A 105 21.26 -9.85 5.13
N GLU A 106 21.36 -11.10 4.67
CA GLU A 106 22.18 -12.11 5.34
C GLU A 106 23.65 -11.71 5.30
N MET A 107 24.16 -11.19 6.41
CA MET A 107 25.58 -11.01 6.61
C MET A 107 26.21 -12.41 6.66
N HIS A 108 26.81 -12.85 5.55
CA HIS A 108 27.68 -14.01 5.59
C HIS A 108 28.87 -13.65 6.48
N SER A 109 28.92 -14.22 7.68
CA SER A 109 30.15 -14.27 8.47
C SER A 109 31.16 -15.08 7.66
N GLY A 110 32.03 -14.38 6.94
CA GLY A 110 33.19 -15.02 6.32
C GLY A 110 34.03 -15.68 7.40
N GLU A 111 34.14 -17.00 7.33
CA GLU A 111 35.30 -17.74 7.84
C GLU A 111 36.48 -17.56 6.87
#